data_AF-A0A378L9V3-F1
#
_entry.id   AF-A0A378L9V3-F1
#
_cell.length_a   1.000
_cell.length_b   1.000
_cell.length_c   1.000
_cell.angle_alpha   90.00
_cell.angle_beta   90.00
_cell.angle_gamma   90.00
#
_symmetry.space_group_name_H-M   'P 1'
#
loop_
_entity.id
_entity.type
_entity.pdbx_description
1 polymer ?
#
loop_
_entity_poly.entity_id
_entity_poly.type
_entity_poly.pdbx_seq_one_letter_code
_entity_poly.pdbx_strand_id
1 'polypeptide(L)'
;MRLLSIPYILFGFAFSSLAIAKHTHHSDAVGLDHNFSKQELSIYIDQSKIFKNIPNLQKAGLVDANLSNTEAGFYKTELAALVSIPYVMKIIHNLYSSNRKTDQIYIKSYLLATDLYGNNTPFFCYSFTFNRQLYQKINWKTFQTNDIVKIAPNFKTSDTCKILDETSPLSI
;
A
#
# COMPACT_ATOMS: atom_id res chain seq x y z
N MET A 1 -4.09 -48.53 -53.25
CA MET A 1 -3.46 -47.19 -53.23
C MET A 1 -4.45 -46.26 -52.54
N ARG A 2 -4.19 -45.80 -51.31
CA ARG A 2 -3.54 -44.49 -50.99
C ARG A 2 -4.35 -43.32 -51.60
N LEU A 3 -4.85 -42.30 -50.89
CA LEU A 3 -4.34 -41.60 -49.71
C LEU A 3 -5.45 -40.69 -49.10
N LEU A 4 -5.27 -40.36 -47.81
CA LEU A 4 -6.06 -39.46 -46.96
C LEU A 4 -6.10 -37.99 -47.42
N SER A 5 -7.13 -37.24 -46.98
CA SER A 5 -7.05 -35.89 -46.35
C SER A 5 -8.47 -35.46 -45.88
N ILE A 6 -8.88 -35.68 -44.62
CA ILE A 6 -8.81 -34.80 -43.41
C ILE A 6 -9.31 -33.35 -43.64
N PRO A 7 -10.31 -32.87 -42.85
CA PRO A 7 -11.07 -31.64 -43.11
C PRO A 7 -10.33 -30.36 -42.70
N TYR A 8 -10.67 -29.27 -43.41
CA TYR A 8 -10.21 -27.91 -43.17
C TYR A 8 -10.67 -27.38 -41.80
N ILE A 9 -9.70 -27.29 -40.88
CA ILE A 9 -9.37 -26.17 -40.00
C ILE A 9 -10.56 -25.42 -39.36
N LEU A 10 -10.76 -25.70 -38.07
CA LEU A 10 -11.50 -24.87 -37.12
C LEU A 10 -10.96 -23.43 -37.14
N PHE A 11 -11.87 -22.47 -37.36
CA PHE A 11 -11.68 -21.06 -37.03
C PHE A 11 -11.64 -20.91 -35.50
N GLY A 12 -10.44 -21.05 -34.93
CA GLY A 12 -10.18 -20.65 -33.55
C GLY A 12 -10.15 -19.12 -33.47
N PHE A 13 -11.29 -18.49 -33.20
CA PHE A 13 -11.32 -17.13 -32.68
C PHE A 13 -10.65 -17.15 -31.31
N ALA A 14 -9.35 -16.85 -31.29
CA ALA A 14 -8.66 -16.43 -30.09
C ALA A 14 -9.24 -15.06 -29.70
N PHE A 15 -10.31 -15.08 -28.91
CA PHE A 15 -10.64 -13.94 -28.05
C PHE A 15 -9.51 -13.84 -27.02
N SER A 16 -8.43 -13.18 -27.42
CA SER A 16 -7.51 -12.55 -26.47
C SER A 16 -8.30 -11.45 -25.78
N SER A 17 -9.02 -11.83 -24.71
CA SER A 17 -9.58 -10.88 -23.78
C SER A 17 -8.41 -10.11 -23.18
N LEU A 18 -8.09 -8.95 -23.76
CA LEU A 18 -7.43 -7.89 -23.03
C LEU A 18 -8.39 -7.51 -21.90
N ALA A 19 -8.24 -8.18 -20.75
CA ALA A 19 -8.70 -7.66 -19.49
C ALA A 19 -7.85 -6.40 -19.23
N ILE A 20 -8.35 -5.27 -19.73
CA ILE A 20 -7.86 -3.95 -19.38
C ILE A 20 -8.00 -3.87 -17.86
N ALA A 21 -6.89 -4.02 -17.15
CA ALA A 21 -6.84 -3.83 -15.71
C ALA A 21 -7.30 -2.39 -15.44
N LYS A 22 -8.49 -2.26 -14.87
CA LYS A 22 -9.07 -0.96 -14.50
C LYS A 22 -8.18 -0.33 -13.45
N HIS A 23 -7.39 0.66 -13.84
CA HIS A 23 -6.62 1.49 -12.92
C HIS A 23 -7.60 2.21 -12.00
N THR A 24 -7.48 1.96 -10.70
CA THR A 24 -8.33 2.58 -9.69
C THR A 24 -7.44 3.52 -8.89
N HIS A 25 -7.59 4.82 -9.11
CA HIS A 25 -6.87 5.89 -8.41
C HIS A 25 -7.78 6.45 -7.31
N HIS A 26 -7.30 6.50 -6.07
CA HIS A 26 -8.10 6.95 -4.94
C HIS A 26 -7.27 7.75 -3.94
N SER A 27 -7.65 9.01 -3.78
CA SER A 27 -7.04 9.98 -2.87
C SER A 27 -7.90 10.13 -1.63
N ASP A 28 -7.31 9.98 -0.44
CA ASP A 28 -7.96 10.29 0.83
C ASP A 28 -7.61 11.71 1.31
N ALA A 29 -8.52 12.33 2.04
CA ALA A 29 -8.41 13.70 2.57
C ALA A 29 -7.20 13.91 3.49
N VAL A 30 -6.64 12.82 4.04
CA VAL A 30 -5.51 12.84 4.95
C VAL A 30 -4.13 12.90 4.27
N GLY A 31 -4.07 12.88 2.93
CA GLY A 31 -2.80 12.95 2.20
C GLY A 31 -2.20 11.61 1.81
N LEU A 32 -3.05 10.60 1.65
CA LEU A 32 -2.65 9.27 1.18
C LEU A 32 -3.41 8.98 -0.12
N ASP A 33 -2.67 8.68 -1.17
CA ASP A 33 -3.20 8.27 -2.46
C ASP A 33 -2.76 6.84 -2.77
N HIS A 34 -3.56 6.11 -3.55
CA HIS A 34 -3.16 4.81 -4.03
C HIS A 34 -3.65 4.49 -5.43
N ASN A 35 -2.88 3.62 -6.08
CA ASN A 35 -3.22 3.02 -7.37
C ASN A 35 -3.02 1.51 -7.27
N PHE A 36 -4.03 0.74 -7.69
CA PHE A 36 -3.92 -0.70 -7.80
C PHE A 36 -3.97 -1.13 -9.28
N SER A 37 -2.93 -1.83 -9.73
CA SER A 37 -2.81 -2.31 -11.11
C SER A 37 -1.99 -3.59 -11.19
N LYS A 38 -2.49 -4.60 -11.91
CA LYS A 38 -1.76 -5.85 -12.22
C LYS A 38 -1.06 -6.47 -10.99
N GLN A 39 -1.74 -6.47 -9.84
CA GLN A 39 -1.26 -6.99 -8.54
C GLN A 39 -0.23 -6.11 -7.81
N GLU A 40 0.08 -4.92 -8.31
CA GLU A 40 0.86 -3.92 -7.59
C GLU A 40 -0.07 -2.87 -6.97
N LEU A 41 0.11 -2.62 -5.67
CA LEU A 41 -0.51 -1.53 -4.93
C LEU A 41 0.55 -0.47 -4.64
N SER A 42 0.49 0.64 -5.37
CA SER A 42 1.36 1.80 -5.17
C SER A 42 0.66 2.80 -4.25
N ILE A 43 1.34 3.25 -3.19
CA ILE A 43 0.86 4.19 -2.19
C ILE A 43 1.71 5.46 -2.27
N TYR A 44 1.08 6.63 -2.28
CA TYR A 44 1.74 7.92 -2.29
C TYR A 44 1.38 8.70 -1.04
N ILE A 45 2.39 9.09 -0.28
CA ILE A 45 2.29 9.68 1.06
C ILE A 45 2.68 11.15 0.96
N ASP A 46 1.69 12.03 0.93
CA ASP A 46 1.88 13.48 0.98
C ASP A 46 2.10 13.91 2.43
N GLN A 47 3.38 13.98 2.81
CA GLN A 47 3.78 14.36 4.17
C GLN A 47 3.23 15.72 4.59
N SER A 48 3.12 16.66 3.65
CA SER A 48 2.64 18.01 3.93
C SER A 48 1.15 18.02 4.23
N LYS A 49 0.35 17.20 3.54
CA LYS A 49 -1.06 17.00 3.87
C LYS A 49 -1.26 16.22 5.17
N ILE A 50 -0.46 15.19 5.45
CA ILE A 50 -0.51 14.47 6.72
C ILE A 50 -0.25 15.44 7.88
N PHE A 51 0.81 16.23 7.78
CA PHE A 51 1.17 17.21 8.80
C PHE A 51 0.06 18.24 9.06
N LYS A 52 -0.55 18.78 8.00
CA LYS A 52 -1.71 19.69 8.11
C LYS A 52 -2.94 19.03 8.76
N ASN A 53 -3.05 17.71 8.69
CA ASN A 53 -4.17 16.95 9.21
C ASN A 53 -3.90 16.28 10.57
N ILE A 54 -2.76 16.56 11.23
CA ILE A 54 -2.45 15.99 12.56
C ILE A 54 -3.61 16.12 13.56
N PRO A 55 -4.28 17.28 13.71
CA PRO A 55 -5.42 17.38 14.64
C PRO A 55 -6.55 16.38 14.33
N ASN A 56 -6.78 16.06 13.05
CA ASN A 56 -7.78 15.08 12.65
C ASN A 56 -7.29 13.65 12.91
N LEU A 57 -6.01 13.38 12.69
CA LEU A 57 -5.39 12.09 12.95
C LEU A 57 -5.33 11.77 14.45
N GLN A 58 -5.11 12.78 15.29
CA GLN A 58 -5.19 12.68 16.76
C GLN A 58 -6.60 12.34 17.22
N LYS A 59 -7.62 13.04 16.69
CA LYS A 59 -9.04 12.71 16.96
C LYS A 59 -9.43 11.31 16.52
N ALA A 60 -8.81 10.79 15.46
CA ALA A 60 -9.01 9.43 14.98
C ALA A 60 -8.20 8.37 15.75
N GLY A 61 -7.35 8.77 16.70
CA GLY A 61 -6.48 7.87 17.45
C GLY A 61 -5.34 7.26 16.62
N LEU A 62 -5.00 7.86 15.47
CA LEU A 62 -3.91 7.40 14.59
C LEU A 62 -2.56 8.04 14.95
N VAL A 63 -2.59 9.13 15.72
CA VAL A 63 -1.43 9.88 16.21
C VAL A 63 -1.67 10.21 17.68
N ASP A 64 -0.62 10.28 18.49
CA ASP A 64 -0.70 10.67 19.89
C ASP A 64 -1.39 12.04 20.03
N ALA A 65 -2.45 12.08 20.84
CA ALA A 65 -3.25 13.27 21.11
C ALA A 65 -2.44 14.42 21.74
N ASN A 66 -1.30 14.12 22.37
CA ASN A 66 -0.44 15.10 23.01
C ASN A 66 0.75 15.53 22.14
N LEU A 67 0.92 14.95 20.94
CA LEU A 67 1.99 15.33 20.03
C LEU A 67 1.87 16.82 19.66
N SER A 68 2.86 17.62 20.06
CA SER A 68 2.88 19.04 19.72
C SER A 68 3.22 19.26 18.25
N ASN A 69 2.80 20.40 17.69
CA ASN A 69 3.17 20.78 16.33
C ASN A 69 4.70 20.88 16.13
N THR A 70 5.43 21.25 17.19
CA THR A 70 6.89 21.33 17.17
C THR A 70 7.51 19.95 17.07
N GLU A 71 7.10 19.00 17.91
CA GLU A 71 7.58 17.61 17.87
C GLU A 71 7.20 16.94 16.55
N ALA A 72 5.96 17.12 16.09
CA ALA A 72 5.53 16.63 14.79
C ALA A 72 6.35 17.20 13.63
N GLY A 73 6.86 18.43 13.77
CA GLY A 73 7.70 19.07 12.77
C GLY A 73 9.06 18.40 12.66
N PHE A 74 9.63 17.96 13.79
CA PHE A 74 10.90 17.22 13.84
C PHE A 74 10.76 15.80 13.26
N TYR A 75 9.61 15.15 13.49
CA TYR A 75 9.37 13.75 13.08
C TYR A 75 8.42 13.60 11.90
N LYS A 76 8.38 14.60 11.00
CA LYS A 76 7.36 14.67 9.93
C LYS A 76 7.38 13.45 9.01
N THR A 77 8.59 12.99 8.66
CA THR A 77 8.79 11.85 7.77
C THR A 77 8.39 10.54 8.44
N GLU A 78 8.84 10.35 9.68
CA GLU A 78 8.58 9.19 10.51
C GLU A 78 7.08 9.06 10.79
N LEU A 79 6.45 10.16 11.18
CA LEU A 79 5.01 10.23 11.43
C LEU A 79 4.23 9.87 10.17
N ALA A 80 4.61 10.41 9.01
CA ALA A 80 3.95 10.12 7.75
C ALA A 80 4.08 8.63 7.36
N ALA A 81 5.26 8.04 7.57
CA ALA A 81 5.49 6.62 7.33
C ALA A 81 4.62 5.75 8.26
N LEU A 82 4.59 6.04 9.56
CA LEU A 82 3.81 5.30 10.56
C LEU A 82 2.30 5.40 10.30
N VAL A 83 1.79 6.61 10.06
CA VAL A 83 0.37 6.86 9.77
C VAL A 83 -0.09 6.16 8.49
N SER A 84 0.82 5.94 7.52
CA SER A 84 0.46 5.26 6.28
C SER A 84 0.13 3.78 6.49
N ILE A 85 0.71 3.10 7.49
CA ILE A 85 0.56 1.65 7.67
C ILE A 85 -0.90 1.26 7.95
N PRO A 86 -1.61 1.84 8.94
CA PRO A 86 -3.03 1.56 9.17
C PRO A 86 -3.89 1.77 7.91
N TYR A 87 -3.60 2.82 7.14
CA TYR A 87 -4.33 3.12 5.90
C TYR A 87 -4.10 2.05 4.83
N VAL A 88 -2.84 1.66 4.61
CA VAL A 88 -2.49 0.57 3.68
C VAL A 88 -3.16 -0.74 4.08
N MET A 89 -3.16 -1.06 5.38
CA MET A 89 -3.82 -2.27 5.88
C MET A 89 -5.34 -2.25 5.65
N LYS A 90 -5.99 -1.09 5.76
CA LYS A 90 -7.40 -0.92 5.42
C LYS A 90 -7.67 -1.21 3.93
N ILE A 91 -6.81 -0.71 3.03
CA ILE A 91 -6.91 -0.99 1.59
C ILE A 91 -6.75 -2.49 1.32
N ILE A 92 -5.72 -3.10 1.90
CA ILE A 92 -5.46 -4.54 1.76
C ILE A 92 -6.68 -5.35 2.23
N HIS A 93 -7.23 -5.01 3.39
CA HIS A 93 -8.42 -5.68 3.91
C HIS A 93 -9.59 -5.58 2.92
N ASN A 94 -9.88 -4.39 2.41
CA ASN A 94 -10.96 -4.17 1.45
C ASN A 94 -10.74 -4.91 0.13
N LEU A 95 -9.51 -4.94 -0.39
CA LEU A 95 -9.16 -5.64 -1.63
C LEU A 95 -9.41 -7.15 -1.49
N TYR A 96 -8.94 -7.75 -0.40
CA TYR A 96 -9.06 -9.19 -0.19
C TYR A 96 -10.47 -9.61 0.23
N SER A 97 -11.22 -8.77 0.95
CA SER A 97 -12.62 -9.04 1.31
C SER A 97 -13.54 -8.97 0.08
N SER A 98 -13.26 -8.07 -0.86
CA SER A 98 -14.11 -7.83 -2.04
C SER A 98 -13.75 -8.70 -3.25
N ASN A 99 -12.47 -9.04 -3.43
CA ASN A 99 -12.00 -9.80 -4.59
C ASN A 99 -11.45 -11.16 -4.15
N ARG A 100 -12.16 -12.24 -4.48
CA ARG A 100 -11.74 -13.62 -4.13
C ARG A 100 -10.62 -14.19 -5.01
N LYS A 101 -10.27 -13.54 -6.13
CA LYS A 101 -9.28 -14.04 -7.11
C LYS A 101 -7.87 -13.48 -6.92
N THR A 102 -7.70 -12.47 -6.07
CA THR A 102 -6.38 -11.89 -5.79
C THR A 102 -5.61 -12.80 -4.83
N ASP A 103 -4.61 -13.53 -5.30
CA ASP A 103 -3.86 -14.45 -4.44
C ASP A 103 -2.66 -13.78 -3.78
N GLN A 104 -2.03 -12.84 -4.48
CA GLN A 104 -0.88 -12.09 -4.01
C GLN A 104 -0.91 -10.69 -4.59
N ILE A 105 -0.44 -9.73 -3.81
CA ILE A 105 -0.15 -8.37 -4.25
C ILE A 105 1.24 -7.96 -3.75
N TYR A 106 1.87 -7.08 -4.50
CA TYR A 106 3.08 -6.39 -4.08
C TYR A 106 2.74 -4.95 -3.72
N ILE A 107 3.14 -4.51 -2.53
CA ILE A 107 2.86 -3.18 -2.02
C ILE A 107 4.15 -2.37 -2.11
N LYS A 108 4.06 -1.15 -2.64
CA LYS A 108 5.13 -0.15 -2.59
C LYS A 108 4.56 1.17 -2.11
N SER A 109 5.26 1.83 -1.21
CA SER A 109 4.94 3.18 -0.77
C SER A 109 6.03 4.16 -1.15
N TYR A 110 5.59 5.39 -1.40
CA TYR A 110 6.43 6.51 -1.78
C TYR A 110 6.07 7.72 -0.92
N LEU A 111 7.06 8.36 -0.33
CA LEU A 111 6.90 9.68 0.26
C LEU A 111 6.98 10.73 -0.85
N LEU A 112 5.98 11.60 -0.92
CA LEU A 112 6.01 12.77 -1.79
C LEU A 112 6.69 13.90 -1.01
N ALA A 113 7.89 14.26 -1.45
CA ALA A 113 8.57 15.46 -0.97
C ALA A 113 8.75 16.44 -2.13
N THR A 114 8.72 17.72 -1.79
CA THR A 114 8.93 18.79 -2.75
C THR A 114 10.42 18.89 -3.07
N ASP A 115 10.79 18.78 -4.34
CA ASP A 115 12.16 18.98 -4.79
C ASP A 115 12.58 20.46 -4.72
N LEU A 116 13.85 20.75 -5.06
CA LEU A 116 14.40 22.11 -5.07
C LEU A 116 13.68 23.06 -6.05
N TYR A 117 12.88 22.52 -6.98
CA TYR A 117 12.14 23.26 -7.99
C TYR A 117 10.65 23.39 -7.68
N GLY A 118 10.19 22.88 -6.53
CA GLY A 118 8.78 22.94 -6.14
C GLY A 118 7.91 21.78 -6.64
N ASN A 119 8.49 20.76 -7.28
CA ASN A 119 7.74 19.60 -7.78
C ASN A 119 7.67 18.49 -6.72
N ASN A 120 6.51 17.84 -6.62
CA ASN A 120 6.37 16.66 -5.77
C ASN A 120 7.06 15.47 -6.44
N THR A 121 8.17 15.03 -5.85
CA THR A 121 8.92 13.86 -6.31
C THR A 121 8.67 12.69 -5.36
N PRO A 122 8.34 11.49 -5.89
CA PRO A 122 8.18 10.29 -5.07
C PRO A 122 9.52 9.68 -4.68
N PHE A 123 9.73 9.50 -3.38
CA PHE A 123 10.86 8.79 -2.79
C PHE A 123 10.39 7.46 -2.22
N PHE A 124 11.06 6.36 -2.55
CA PHE A 124 10.71 5.05 -2.02
C PHE A 124 10.75 5.08 -0.47
N CYS A 125 9.74 4.51 0.17
CA CYS A 125 9.62 4.44 1.63
C CYS A 125 9.63 3.00 2.14
N TYR A 126 8.66 2.17 1.74
CA TYR A 126 8.67 0.75 2.06
C TYR A 126 8.01 -0.11 1.00
N SER A 127 8.28 -1.41 1.05
CA SER A 127 7.57 -2.40 0.25
C SER A 127 7.45 -3.74 0.96
N PHE A 128 6.43 -4.50 0.61
CA PHE A 128 6.30 -5.89 1.07
C PHE A 128 5.35 -6.66 0.16
N THR A 129 5.41 -7.99 0.25
CA THR A 129 4.44 -8.86 -0.42
C THR A 129 3.33 -9.21 0.56
N PHE A 130 2.08 -9.23 0.09
CA PHE A 130 0.95 -9.68 0.88
C PHE A 130 0.12 -10.68 0.09
N ASN A 131 -0.22 -11.81 0.72
CA ASN A 131 -0.93 -12.90 0.06
C ASN A 131 -2.18 -13.35 0.81
N ARG A 132 -3.00 -14.15 0.13
CA ARG A 132 -4.26 -14.69 0.65
C ARG A 132 -4.08 -15.52 1.91
N GLN A 133 -3.00 -16.29 2.00
CA GLN A 133 -2.74 -17.14 3.16
C GLN A 133 -2.48 -16.28 4.41
N LEU A 134 -1.70 -15.21 4.28
CA LEU A 134 -1.48 -14.25 5.35
C LEU A 134 -2.78 -13.55 5.73
N TYR A 135 -3.56 -13.10 4.74
CA TYR A 135 -4.89 -12.51 4.96
C TYR A 135 -5.81 -13.38 5.83
N GLN A 136 -5.83 -14.69 5.56
CA GLN A 136 -6.68 -15.65 6.28
C GLN A 136 -6.19 -15.97 7.69
N LYS A 137 -4.89 -15.80 7.98
CA LYS A 137 -4.31 -16.00 9.31
C LYS A 137 -4.53 -14.83 10.25
N ILE A 138 -4.69 -13.62 9.73
CA ILE A 138 -4.86 -12.40 10.52
C ILE A 138 -6.29 -12.37 11.12
N ASN A 139 -6.38 -12.17 12.44
CA ASN A 139 -7.64 -11.79 13.09
C ASN A 139 -7.88 -10.29 12.94
N TRP A 140 -8.55 -9.89 11.85
CA TRP A 140 -8.79 -8.48 11.50
C TRP A 140 -9.56 -7.67 12.54
N LYS A 141 -10.23 -8.30 13.50
CA LYS A 141 -10.93 -7.58 14.59
C LYS A 141 -9.99 -7.07 15.67
N THR A 142 -8.86 -7.75 15.88
CA THR A 142 -7.94 -7.48 17.00
C THR A 142 -6.50 -7.24 16.54
N PHE A 143 -6.23 -7.34 15.25
CA PHE A 143 -4.91 -7.16 14.69
C PHE A 143 -4.46 -5.70 14.80
N GLN A 144 -3.29 -5.49 15.40
CA GLN A 144 -2.63 -4.18 15.40
C GLN A 144 -1.97 -3.99 14.04
N THR A 145 -2.46 -3.04 13.23
CA THR A 145 -2.01 -2.87 11.84
C THR A 145 -0.51 -2.66 11.71
N ASN A 146 0.13 -2.05 12.71
CA ASN A 146 1.57 -1.81 12.75
C ASN A 146 2.39 -3.09 12.83
N ASP A 147 1.82 -4.21 13.30
CA ASP A 147 2.51 -5.51 13.32
C ASP A 147 2.74 -6.08 11.92
N ILE A 148 2.18 -5.48 10.86
CA ILE A 148 2.43 -5.91 9.49
C ILE A 148 3.92 -5.93 9.14
N VAL A 149 4.69 -4.99 9.69
CA VAL A 149 6.15 -4.88 9.44
C VAL A 149 6.91 -6.13 9.90
N LYS A 150 6.37 -6.88 10.87
CA LYS A 150 6.99 -8.09 11.43
C LYS A 150 6.58 -9.37 10.70
N ILE A 151 5.38 -9.39 10.14
CA ILE A 151 4.78 -10.62 9.59
C ILE A 151 4.74 -10.64 8.06
N ALA A 152 4.90 -9.49 7.41
CA ALA A 152 4.88 -9.40 5.97
C ALA A 152 6.20 -9.93 5.37
N PRO A 153 6.14 -10.87 4.43
CA PRO A 153 7.33 -11.36 3.73
C PRO A 153 8.03 -10.24 2.96
N ASN A 154 9.37 -10.24 3.04
CA ASN A 154 10.23 -9.31 2.32
C ASN A 154 9.87 -7.84 2.58
N PHE A 155 9.51 -7.51 3.82
CA PHE A 155 9.37 -6.11 4.22
C PHE A 155 10.73 -5.42 4.07
N LYS A 156 10.74 -4.32 3.32
CA LYS A 156 11.92 -3.51 3.04
C LYS A 156 11.58 -2.06 3.28
N THR A 157 12.48 -1.33 3.91
CA THR A 157 12.40 0.12 4.07
C THR A 157 13.53 0.82 3.31
N SER A 158 13.34 2.10 3.00
CA SER A 158 14.45 2.99 2.68
C SER A 158 15.05 3.58 3.95
N ASP A 159 16.26 4.14 3.86
CA ASP A 159 16.91 4.84 4.98
C ASP A 159 16.01 5.93 5.58
N THR A 160 15.23 6.61 4.72
CA THR A 160 14.28 7.66 5.10
C THR A 160 13.08 7.15 5.90
N CYS A 161 12.75 5.86 5.79
CA CYS A 161 11.62 5.22 6.48
C CYS A 161 12.06 4.08 7.41
N LYS A 162 13.34 4.03 7.77
CA LYS A 162 13.94 2.94 8.54
C LYS A 162 13.32 2.75 9.93
N ILE A 163 12.71 3.80 10.48
CA ILE A 163 11.96 3.74 11.74
C ILE A 163 10.90 2.63 11.75
N LEU A 164 10.33 2.30 10.58
CA LEU A 164 9.34 1.22 10.46
C LEU A 164 9.92 -0.17 10.76
N ASP A 165 11.22 -0.37 10.52
CA ASP A 165 11.92 -1.60 10.89
C ASP A 165 12.34 -1.59 12.36
N GLU A 166 12.52 -0.41 12.95
CA GLU A 166 13.00 -0.21 14.33
C GLU A 166 11.86 -0.18 15.37
N THR A 167 10.62 0.03 14.94
CA THR A 167 9.42 -0.04 15.82
C THR A 167 9.10 -1.47 16.28
N SER A 168 9.86 -1.94 17.27
CA SER A 168 9.46 -3.00 18.21
C SER A 168 8.42 -2.42 19.20
N PRO A 169 7.41 -3.17 19.67
CA PRO A 169 6.30 -2.60 20.41
C PRO A 169 6.66 -2.46 21.90
N LEU A 170 7.68 -1.66 22.24
CA LEU A 170 8.02 -1.28 23.62
C LEU A 170 8.90 -0.02 23.60
N SER A 171 8.37 1.14 23.26
CA SER A 171 8.85 2.48 23.73
C SER A 171 8.20 3.64 22.98
N ILE A 172 6.91 3.88 23.21
CA ILE A 172 6.32 5.21 23.51
C ILE A 172 5.23 4.96 24.54
#